data_AF-A0A0K3BA45-F1
#
_entry.id   AF-A0A0K3BA45-F1
#
_cell.length_a   1.000
_cell.length_b   1.000
_cell.length_c   1.000
_cell.angle_alpha   90.00
_cell.angle_beta   90.00
_cell.angle_gamma   90.00
#
_symmetry.space_group_name_H-M   'P 1'
#
loop_
_entity.id
_entity.type
_entity.pdbx_description
1 polymer ?
#
loop_
_entity_poly.entity_id
_entity_poly.type
_entity_poly.pdbx_seq_one_letter_code
_entity_poly.pdbx_strand_id
1 'polypeptide(L)'
;MAVREAGSRSPRGDADGAEAALRSLRARWRTASIAAGWRYPSDWAVPEVDAVCASALVKADLADPLADLGRARALSGAGLDETLTDVAALHAVLSDPRLVAANPDATPARLLRLTALAWADVSTMEIARSEVREGLTGLSTAAYLRTRLGEIYRQSTRDERPPGHVLLTVSIDLSAVVGWSRLMAMVLAADVLREVFDGGESLALLGPSVAVVLTEREPDLARRAADTQLVLAERLAVDPQLHTLGPVSVRLHRLPETHEKACDLIDFLGRS
;
A
#
# COMPACT_ATOMS: atom_id res chain seq x y z
N MET A 1 -5.60 57.13 -47.82
CA MET A 1 -5.45 56.78 -46.39
C MET A 1 -6.05 55.39 -46.20
N ALA A 2 -5.24 54.34 -46.38
CA ALA A 2 -5.68 52.96 -46.21
C ALA A 2 -4.98 52.40 -44.95
N VAL A 3 -5.79 52.12 -43.95
CA VAL A 3 -5.41 51.50 -42.68
C VAL A 3 -5.02 50.04 -42.97
N ARG A 4 -3.82 49.64 -42.56
CA ARG A 4 -3.39 48.23 -42.52
C ARG A 4 -3.97 47.60 -41.26
N GLU A 5 -4.96 46.72 -41.42
CA GLU A 5 -5.43 45.83 -40.36
C GLU A 5 -4.38 44.76 -40.05
N ALA A 6 -4.11 44.61 -38.76
CA ALA A 6 -3.23 43.60 -38.19
C ALA A 6 -3.87 42.21 -38.33
N GLY A 7 -3.12 41.27 -38.89
CA GLY A 7 -3.54 39.88 -39.03
C GLY A 7 -3.79 39.21 -37.68
N SER A 8 -5.01 38.71 -37.50
CA SER A 8 -5.42 37.86 -36.39
C SER A 8 -4.64 36.54 -36.44
N ARG A 9 -3.78 36.28 -35.44
CA ARG A 9 -3.21 34.95 -35.20
C ARG A 9 -4.32 33.98 -34.78
N SER A 10 -4.27 32.76 -35.30
CA SER A 10 -5.33 31.75 -35.17
C SER A 10 -5.14 30.90 -33.90
N PRO A 11 -6.10 30.83 -32.96
CA PRO A 11 -5.96 30.14 -31.67
C PRO A 11 -5.65 28.64 -31.74
N ARG A 12 -5.97 27.97 -32.86
CA ARG A 12 -5.75 26.52 -33.04
C ARG A 12 -4.28 26.14 -33.22
N GLY A 13 -3.48 26.98 -33.87
CA GLY A 13 -2.06 26.70 -34.10
C GLY A 13 -1.22 26.77 -32.81
N ASP A 14 -1.60 27.64 -31.89
CA ASP A 14 -0.94 27.78 -30.60
C ASP A 14 -1.26 26.61 -29.65
N ALA A 15 -2.49 26.06 -29.73
CA ALA A 15 -2.91 24.88 -28.96
C ALA A 15 -2.17 23.60 -29.41
N ASP A 16 -2.11 23.34 -30.72
CA ASP A 16 -1.39 22.18 -31.28
C ASP A 16 0.12 22.24 -30.95
N GLY A 17 0.70 23.45 -30.97
CA GLY A 17 2.09 23.69 -30.60
C GLY A 17 2.36 23.43 -29.12
N ALA A 18 1.46 23.87 -28.24
CA ALA A 18 1.57 23.63 -26.80
C ALA A 18 1.48 22.14 -26.45
N GLU A 19 0.56 21.40 -27.08
CA GLU A 19 0.43 19.96 -26.88
C GLU A 19 1.65 19.18 -27.38
N ALA A 20 2.22 19.58 -28.52
CA ALA A 20 3.46 19.01 -29.03
C ALA A 20 4.65 19.27 -28.08
N ALA A 21 4.76 20.48 -27.52
CA ALA A 21 5.79 20.84 -26.56
C ALA A 21 5.66 20.03 -25.26
N LEU A 22 4.44 19.83 -24.76
CA LEU A 22 4.16 19.03 -23.57
C LEU A 22 4.56 17.57 -23.76
N ARG A 23 4.15 16.96 -24.88
CA ARG A 23 4.55 15.58 -25.23
C ARG A 23 6.06 15.45 -25.35
N SER A 24 6.74 16.42 -25.96
CA SER A 24 8.20 16.41 -26.11
C SER A 24 8.91 16.48 -24.76
N LEU A 25 8.49 17.38 -23.86
CA LEU A 25 9.07 17.51 -22.53
C LEU A 25 8.86 16.23 -21.70
N ARG A 26 7.63 15.71 -21.67
CA ARG A 26 7.30 14.45 -20.99
C ARG A 26 8.14 13.29 -21.48
N ALA A 27 8.30 13.16 -22.80
CA ALA A 27 9.11 12.08 -23.38
C ALA A 27 10.58 12.17 -22.95
N ARG A 28 11.18 13.37 -22.99
CA ARG A 28 12.57 13.56 -22.55
C ARG A 28 12.75 13.26 -21.06
N TRP A 29 11.85 13.78 -20.22
CA TRP A 29 11.90 13.52 -18.78
C TRP A 29 11.74 12.02 -18.48
N ARG A 30 10.81 11.34 -19.15
CA ARG A 30 10.67 9.87 -19.03
C ARG A 30 11.96 9.14 -19.38
N THR A 31 12.56 9.48 -20.52
CA THR A 31 13.83 8.87 -20.96
C THR A 31 14.93 9.09 -19.93
N ALA A 32 15.06 10.32 -19.41
CA ALA A 32 16.05 10.65 -18.40
C ALA A 32 15.84 9.90 -17.08
N SER A 33 14.60 9.76 -16.64
CA SER A 33 14.25 9.08 -15.38
C SER A 33 14.52 7.58 -15.46
N ILE A 34 14.18 6.94 -16.58
CA ILE A 34 14.49 5.53 -16.84
C ILE A 34 16.01 5.32 -16.91
N ALA A 35 16.73 6.20 -17.61
CA ALA A 35 18.19 6.13 -17.68
C ALA A 35 18.85 6.34 -16.31
N ALA A 36 18.23 7.12 -15.43
CA ALA A 36 18.68 7.36 -14.06
C ALA A 36 18.29 6.25 -13.06
N GLY A 37 17.60 5.19 -13.51
CA GLY A 37 17.34 4.01 -12.69
C GLY A 37 15.89 3.85 -12.21
N TRP A 38 14.93 4.57 -12.79
CA TRP A 38 13.51 4.32 -12.52
C TRP A 38 13.17 2.84 -12.77
N ARG A 39 12.70 2.15 -11.73
CA ARG A 39 12.71 0.68 -11.64
C ARG A 39 11.76 -0.01 -12.60
N TYR A 40 10.56 0.54 -12.77
CA TYR A 40 9.51 -0.03 -13.63
C TYR A 40 8.97 1.01 -14.61
N PRO A 41 9.38 0.97 -15.89
CA PRO A 41 8.98 1.99 -16.88
C PRO A 41 7.46 2.17 -17.02
N SER A 42 6.66 1.11 -16.85
CA SER A 42 5.19 1.17 -16.89
C SER A 42 4.63 2.14 -15.85
N ASP A 43 5.26 2.22 -14.68
CA ASP A 43 4.72 2.85 -13.49
C ASP A 43 5.15 4.32 -13.37
N TRP A 44 6.06 4.75 -14.25
CA TRP A 44 6.53 6.14 -14.26
C TRP A 44 5.43 7.13 -14.63
N ALA A 45 4.48 6.74 -15.48
CA ALA A 45 3.47 7.65 -16.00
C ALA A 45 2.33 7.84 -15.00
N VAL A 46 2.23 9.05 -14.43
CA VAL A 46 1.11 9.49 -13.58
C VAL A 46 0.57 10.84 -14.07
N PRO A 47 -0.69 11.21 -13.82
CA PRO A 47 -1.26 12.48 -14.28
C PRO A 47 -0.48 13.72 -13.85
N GLU A 48 0.16 13.68 -12.68
CA GLU A 48 0.94 14.78 -12.09
C GLU A 48 2.19 15.11 -12.92
N VAL A 49 2.71 14.15 -13.69
CA VAL A 49 3.79 14.40 -14.67
C VAL A 49 3.35 15.44 -15.71
N ASP A 50 2.11 15.33 -16.20
CA ASP A 50 1.57 16.27 -17.19
C ASP A 50 1.37 17.67 -16.58
N ALA A 51 0.93 17.74 -15.31
CA ALA A 51 0.78 19.00 -14.59
C ALA A 51 2.12 19.71 -14.36
N VAL A 52 3.17 18.95 -14.01
CA VAL A 52 4.55 19.45 -13.88
C VAL A 52 5.06 19.93 -15.25
N CYS A 53 4.88 19.16 -16.32
CA CYS A 53 5.29 19.55 -17.66
C CYS A 53 4.59 20.84 -18.12
N ALA A 54 3.27 20.94 -17.91
CA ALA A 54 2.49 22.12 -18.27
C ALA A 54 3.00 23.38 -17.54
N SER A 55 3.23 23.27 -16.22
CA SER A 55 3.72 24.39 -15.40
C SER A 55 5.14 24.80 -15.78
N ALA A 56 6.01 23.83 -16.09
CA ALA A 56 7.38 24.10 -16.51
C ALA A 56 7.47 24.81 -17.87
N LEU A 57 6.60 24.46 -18.83
CA LEU A 57 6.59 25.08 -20.16
C LEU A 57 6.24 26.57 -20.11
N VAL A 58 5.34 26.96 -19.21
CA VAL A 58 4.96 28.37 -18.99
C VAL A 58 5.84 29.08 -17.95
N LYS A 59 6.87 28.40 -17.42
CA LYS A 59 7.77 28.90 -16.37
C LYS A 59 7.02 29.38 -15.11
N ALA A 60 5.92 28.71 -14.77
CA ALA A 60 5.20 28.94 -13.52
C ALA A 60 5.96 28.36 -12.31
N ASP A 61 5.51 28.68 -11.09
CA ASP A 61 6.01 28.02 -9.89
C ASP A 61 5.67 26.51 -9.96
N LEU A 62 6.66 25.68 -9.66
CA LEU A 62 6.53 24.23 -9.67
C LEU A 62 6.14 23.67 -8.30
N ALA A 63 5.87 24.52 -7.31
CA ALA A 63 5.65 24.08 -5.95
C ALA A 63 4.49 23.08 -5.78
N ASP A 64 3.28 23.44 -6.23
CA ASP A 64 2.12 22.55 -6.12
C ASP A 64 2.26 21.31 -7.02
N PRO A 65 2.63 21.44 -8.32
CA PRO A 65 2.82 20.27 -9.18
C PRO A 65 3.87 19.27 -8.68
N LEU A 66 4.98 19.74 -8.08
CA LEU A 66 6.00 18.85 -7.52
C LEU A 66 5.59 18.22 -6.20
N ALA A 67 4.78 18.93 -5.39
CA ALA A 67 4.18 18.35 -4.20
C ALA A 67 3.17 17.25 -4.57
N ASP A 68 2.30 17.50 -5.55
CA ASP A 68 1.35 16.51 -6.07
C ASP A 68 2.09 15.30 -6.65
N LEU A 69 3.14 15.52 -7.45
CA LEU A 69 3.98 14.44 -7.95
C LEU A 69 4.59 13.62 -6.81
N GLY A 70 5.14 14.27 -5.78
CA GLY A 70 5.71 13.58 -4.62
C GLY A 70 4.70 12.68 -3.91
N ARG A 71 3.46 13.16 -3.74
CA ARG A 71 2.36 12.35 -3.18
C ARG A 71 2.00 11.17 -4.07
N ALA A 72 1.83 11.38 -5.37
CA ALA A 72 1.48 10.33 -6.33
C ALA A 72 2.54 9.23 -6.37
N ARG A 73 3.82 9.63 -6.29
CA ARG A 73 4.97 8.71 -6.22
C ARG A 73 4.96 7.88 -4.94
N ALA A 74 4.69 8.50 -3.78
CA ALA A 74 4.53 7.78 -2.52
C ALA A 74 3.36 6.78 -2.56
N LEU A 75 2.19 7.18 -3.05
CA LEU A 75 1.01 6.31 -3.20
C LEU A 75 1.25 5.12 -4.13
N SER A 76 2.09 5.31 -5.15
CA SER A 76 2.46 4.27 -6.11
C SER A 76 3.57 3.34 -5.58
N GLY A 77 4.06 3.57 -4.35
CA GLY A 77 5.11 2.76 -3.73
C GLY A 77 6.53 3.07 -4.21
N ALA A 78 6.74 4.17 -4.96
CA ALA A 78 8.08 4.59 -5.36
C ALA A 78 8.85 5.12 -4.14
N GLY A 79 10.09 4.67 -3.98
CA GLY A 79 10.95 5.09 -2.87
C GLY A 79 11.30 6.57 -2.94
N LEU A 80 11.69 7.17 -1.81
CA LEU A 80 12.11 8.57 -1.77
C LEU A 80 13.33 8.83 -2.67
N ASP A 81 14.34 7.97 -2.62
CA ASP A 81 15.57 8.08 -3.43
C ASP A 81 15.27 8.05 -4.95
N GLU A 82 14.43 7.09 -5.37
CA GLU A 82 13.94 6.98 -6.75
C GLU A 82 13.14 8.23 -7.17
N THR A 83 12.30 8.76 -6.27
CA THR A 83 11.49 9.97 -6.51
C THR A 83 12.38 11.22 -6.64
N LEU A 84 13.39 11.39 -5.80
CA LEU A 84 14.30 12.53 -5.88
C LEU A 84 15.19 12.45 -7.13
N THR A 85 15.55 11.24 -7.55
CA THR A 85 16.27 11.00 -8.80
C THR A 85 15.41 11.33 -10.03
N ASP A 86 14.10 11.03 -10.00
CA ASP A 86 13.12 11.45 -11.02
C ASP A 86 13.03 12.99 -11.13
N VAL A 87 12.99 13.69 -9.99
CA VAL A 87 13.02 15.17 -9.95
C VAL A 87 14.36 15.74 -10.45
N ALA A 88 15.47 15.08 -10.16
CA ALA A 88 16.77 15.46 -10.68
C ALA A 88 16.86 15.27 -12.20
N ALA A 89 16.23 14.23 -12.74
CA ALA A 89 16.10 13.99 -14.19
C ALA A 89 15.26 15.10 -14.85
N LEU A 90 14.17 15.54 -14.23
CA LEU A 90 13.40 16.70 -14.69
C LEU A 90 14.27 17.96 -14.73
N HIS A 91 14.98 18.25 -13.63
CA HIS A 91 15.83 19.44 -13.54
C HIS A 91 16.92 19.45 -14.61
N ALA A 92 17.53 18.30 -14.90
CA ALA A 92 18.51 18.17 -15.98
C ALA A 92 17.90 18.51 -17.34
N VAL A 93 16.73 17.94 -17.67
CA VAL A 93 16.03 18.17 -18.95
C VAL A 93 15.55 19.62 -19.11
N LEU A 94 15.18 20.29 -18.00
CA LEU A 94 14.80 21.71 -18.01
C LEU A 94 16.00 22.65 -18.17
N SER A 95 17.16 22.26 -17.63
CA SER A 95 18.39 23.07 -17.65
C SER A 95 19.14 22.97 -18.99
N ASP A 96 19.25 21.75 -19.52
CA ASP A 96 19.78 21.48 -20.85
C ASP A 96 18.98 20.33 -21.47
N PRO A 97 18.22 20.59 -22.56
CA PRO A 97 17.44 19.57 -23.25
C PRO A 97 18.23 18.37 -23.78
N ARG A 98 19.58 18.45 -23.82
CA ARG A 98 20.48 17.38 -24.24
C ARG A 98 21.00 16.54 -23.08
N LEU A 99 20.88 17.01 -21.84
CA LEU A 99 21.33 16.29 -20.67
C LEU A 99 20.30 15.25 -20.22
N VAL A 100 20.79 14.06 -19.91
CA VAL A 100 20.00 12.90 -19.45
C VAL A 100 20.52 12.41 -18.08
N ALA A 101 21.58 13.02 -17.56
CA ALA A 101 22.20 12.64 -16.30
C ALA A 101 21.52 13.34 -15.12
N ALA A 102 20.76 12.58 -14.34
CA ALA A 102 20.21 13.03 -13.08
C ALA A 102 21.36 13.23 -12.06
N ASN A 103 21.37 14.37 -11.39
CA ASN A 103 22.24 14.61 -10.24
C ASN A 103 21.41 15.28 -9.13
N PRO A 104 20.94 14.52 -8.14
CA PRO A 104 20.22 15.06 -7.00
C PRO A 104 21.00 16.17 -6.28
N ASP A 105 22.32 16.04 -6.11
CA ASP A 105 23.15 17.03 -5.40
C ASP A 105 23.29 18.36 -6.15
N ALA A 106 23.11 18.36 -7.47
CA ALA A 106 23.09 19.58 -8.29
C ALA A 106 21.68 20.15 -8.49
N THR A 107 20.65 19.49 -7.96
CA THR A 107 19.25 19.92 -8.12
C THR A 107 18.92 21.01 -7.09
N PRO A 108 18.21 22.09 -7.48
CA PRO A 108 17.86 23.15 -6.54
C PRO A 108 17.14 22.59 -5.31
N ALA A 109 17.68 22.87 -4.13
CA ALA A 109 17.19 22.33 -2.87
C ALA A 109 15.69 22.58 -2.63
N ARG A 110 15.15 23.67 -3.17
CA ARG A 110 13.70 23.97 -3.10
C ARG A 110 12.86 22.87 -3.77
N LEU A 111 13.26 22.39 -4.96
CA LEU A 111 12.51 21.37 -5.70
C LEU A 111 12.53 20.04 -4.93
N LEU A 112 13.72 19.61 -4.49
CA LEU A 112 13.88 18.40 -3.68
C LEU A 112 13.07 18.47 -2.38
N ARG A 113 13.12 19.60 -1.67
CA ARG A 113 12.42 19.78 -0.39
C ARG A 113 10.90 19.70 -0.56
N LEU A 114 10.33 20.34 -1.59
CA LEU A 114 8.89 20.32 -1.83
C LEU A 114 8.38 18.92 -2.13
N THR A 115 9.09 18.19 -3.00
CA THR A 115 8.76 16.80 -3.30
C THR A 115 8.96 15.89 -2.09
N ALA A 116 10.08 16.01 -1.37
CA ALA A 116 10.39 15.14 -0.23
C ALA A 116 9.39 15.30 0.92
N LEU A 117 8.99 16.53 1.26
CA LEU A 117 7.98 16.77 2.29
C LEU A 117 6.62 16.18 1.90
N ALA A 118 6.18 16.43 0.67
CA ALA A 118 4.89 15.91 0.20
C ALA A 118 4.87 14.37 0.07
N TRP A 119 5.99 13.77 -0.34
CA TRP A 119 6.17 12.32 -0.32
C TRP A 119 6.09 11.79 1.12
N ALA A 120 6.82 12.41 2.05
CA ALA A 120 6.87 11.98 3.45
C ALA A 120 5.52 12.09 4.17
N ASP A 121 4.73 13.13 3.89
CA ASP A 121 3.38 13.29 4.47
C ASP A 121 2.50 12.07 4.15
N VAL A 122 2.50 11.63 2.88
CA VAL A 122 1.72 10.46 2.45
C VAL A 122 2.30 9.18 3.01
N SER A 123 3.62 8.98 2.94
CA SER A 123 4.25 7.76 3.48
C SER A 123 4.01 7.61 4.98
N THR A 124 3.99 8.71 5.73
CA THR A 124 3.69 8.70 7.16
C THR A 124 2.22 8.35 7.43
N MET A 125 1.29 8.88 6.63
CA MET A 125 -0.14 8.51 6.72
C MET A 125 -0.38 7.04 6.35
N GLU A 126 0.31 6.51 5.34
CA GLU A 126 0.22 5.10 4.95
C GLU A 126 0.84 4.18 6.00
N ILE A 127 1.94 4.57 6.65
CA ILE A 127 2.47 3.86 7.83
C ILE A 127 1.43 3.84 8.95
N ALA A 128 0.79 4.98 9.27
CA ALA A 128 -0.24 5.06 10.30
C ALA A 128 -1.51 4.26 9.96
N ARG A 129 -1.87 4.13 8.68
CA ARG A 129 -2.97 3.26 8.22
C ARG A 129 -2.57 1.77 8.25
N SER A 130 -1.33 1.48 7.88
CA SER A 130 -0.70 0.15 7.93
C SER A 130 -0.58 -0.37 9.36
N GLU A 131 -0.43 0.50 10.35
CA GLU A 131 -0.47 0.11 11.77
C GLU A 131 -1.79 -0.59 12.15
N VAL A 132 -2.89 -0.29 11.46
CA VAL A 132 -4.19 -0.92 11.73
C VAL A 132 -4.46 -2.09 10.79
N ARG A 133 -4.06 -2.01 9.52
CA ARG A 133 -4.30 -3.07 8.51
C ARG A 133 -3.03 -3.50 7.79
N GLU A 134 -2.87 -4.81 7.65
CA GLU A 134 -1.81 -5.41 6.86
C GLU A 134 -2.11 -5.25 5.36
N GLY A 135 -1.13 -4.77 4.59
CA GLY A 135 -1.33 -4.28 3.23
C GLY A 135 -1.61 -5.37 2.18
N LEU A 136 -1.13 -6.60 2.38
CA LEU A 136 -1.35 -7.70 1.44
C LEU A 136 -2.75 -8.31 1.59
N THR A 137 -3.11 -8.65 2.82
CA THR A 137 -4.32 -9.41 3.14
C THR A 137 -5.50 -8.51 3.44
N GLY A 138 -5.26 -7.26 3.84
CA GLY A 138 -6.27 -6.33 4.35
C GLY A 138 -6.84 -6.71 5.72
N LEU A 139 -6.29 -7.72 6.39
CA LEU A 139 -6.61 -8.05 7.79
C LEU A 139 -6.06 -6.98 8.72
N SER A 140 -6.57 -6.90 9.95
CA SER A 140 -5.99 -6.00 10.94
C SER A 140 -4.61 -6.50 11.44
N THR A 141 -3.81 -5.63 12.03
CA THR A 141 -2.51 -6.03 12.60
C THR A 141 -2.65 -6.66 13.99
N ALA A 142 -1.60 -7.34 14.44
CA ALA A 142 -1.48 -7.75 15.85
C ALA A 142 -1.57 -6.57 16.84
N ALA A 143 -1.12 -5.36 16.45
CA ALA A 143 -1.22 -4.16 17.30
C ALA A 143 -2.67 -3.73 17.51
N TYR A 144 -3.48 -3.75 16.45
CA TYR A 144 -4.92 -3.53 16.55
C TYR A 144 -5.58 -4.57 17.45
N LEU A 145 -5.24 -5.85 17.27
CA LEU A 145 -5.81 -6.94 18.08
C LEU A 145 -5.51 -6.77 19.59
N ARG A 146 -4.29 -6.35 19.96
CA ARG A 146 -3.94 -6.05 21.36
C ARG A 146 -4.78 -4.92 21.94
N THR A 147 -5.06 -3.89 21.12
CA THR A 147 -5.95 -2.78 21.50
C THR A 147 -7.37 -3.28 21.76
N ARG A 148 -7.91 -4.08 20.84
CA ARG A 148 -9.26 -4.64 20.96
C ARG A 148 -9.41 -5.56 22.18
N LEU A 149 -8.42 -6.39 22.46
CA LEU A 149 -8.40 -7.19 23.69
C LEU A 149 -8.41 -6.29 24.93
N GLY A 150 -7.63 -5.22 24.95
CA GLY A 150 -7.63 -4.27 26.07
C GLY A 150 -9.02 -3.71 26.37
N GLU A 151 -9.81 -3.43 25.33
CA GLU A 151 -11.21 -3.01 25.47
C GLU A 151 -12.09 -4.11 26.07
N ILE A 152 -12.00 -5.33 25.54
CA ILE A 152 -12.79 -6.49 26.03
C ILE A 152 -12.47 -6.81 27.49
N TYR A 153 -11.18 -6.80 27.88
CA TYR A 153 -10.80 -7.05 29.27
C TYR A 153 -11.30 -5.93 30.21
N ARG A 154 -11.21 -4.65 29.81
CA ARG A 154 -11.78 -3.55 30.60
C ARG A 154 -13.30 -3.69 30.78
N GLN A 155 -14.01 -4.07 29.72
CA GLN A 155 -15.45 -4.32 29.79
C GLN A 155 -15.77 -5.51 30.71
N SER A 156 -15.01 -6.60 30.59
CA SER A 156 -15.15 -7.80 31.42
C SER A 156 -14.95 -7.50 32.91
N THR A 157 -13.92 -6.71 33.25
CA THR A 157 -13.69 -6.24 34.62
C THR A 157 -14.85 -5.39 35.14
N ARG A 158 -15.37 -4.48 34.31
CA ARG A 158 -16.52 -3.63 34.67
C ARG A 158 -17.78 -4.44 34.92
N ASP A 159 -18.02 -5.48 34.12
CA ASP A 159 -19.21 -6.32 34.20
C ASP A 159 -19.06 -7.46 35.22
N GLU A 160 -17.92 -7.55 35.91
CA GLU A 160 -17.55 -8.61 36.87
C GLU A 160 -17.73 -10.03 36.29
N ARG A 161 -17.41 -10.19 35.00
CA ARG A 161 -17.54 -11.46 34.27
C ARG A 161 -16.28 -11.74 33.47
N PRO A 162 -15.93 -13.02 33.25
CA PRO A 162 -14.82 -13.36 32.37
C PRO A 162 -15.14 -12.94 30.93
N PRO A 163 -14.11 -12.67 30.09
CA PRO A 163 -14.33 -12.34 28.70
C PRO A 163 -15.10 -13.45 27.97
N GLY A 164 -16.20 -13.04 27.31
CA GLY A 164 -17.04 -13.93 26.49
C GLY A 164 -16.37 -14.40 25.20
N HIS A 165 -15.25 -13.77 24.82
CA HIS A 165 -14.58 -13.97 23.54
C HIS A 165 -13.59 -15.14 23.55
N VAL A 166 -13.27 -15.63 22.34
CA VAL A 166 -12.27 -16.65 22.04
C VAL A 166 -11.44 -16.24 20.82
N LEU A 167 -10.26 -16.84 20.68
CA LEU A 167 -9.41 -16.68 19.50
C LEU A 167 -9.47 -17.94 18.66
N LEU A 168 -9.78 -17.82 17.37
CA LEU A 168 -9.61 -18.88 16.38
C LEU A 168 -8.40 -18.56 15.53
N THR A 169 -7.38 -19.41 15.57
CA THR A 169 -6.18 -19.28 14.73
C THR A 169 -6.28 -20.15 13.50
N VAL A 170 -5.90 -19.59 12.36
CA VAL A 170 -5.66 -20.31 11.11
C VAL A 170 -4.17 -20.24 10.82
N SER A 171 -3.51 -21.39 10.85
CA SER A 171 -2.08 -21.53 10.55
C SER A 171 -1.88 -22.38 9.30
N ILE A 172 -1.04 -21.91 8.39
CA ILE A 172 -0.67 -22.63 7.17
C ILE A 172 0.84 -22.88 7.19
N ASP A 173 1.28 -24.11 6.99
CA ASP A 173 2.70 -24.39 6.81
C ASP A 173 3.14 -23.91 5.42
N LEU A 174 3.83 -22.78 5.39
CA LEU A 174 4.33 -22.15 4.17
C LEU A 174 5.82 -22.44 3.93
N SER A 175 6.41 -23.43 4.59
CA SER A 175 7.84 -23.76 4.47
C SER A 175 8.23 -24.25 3.08
N ALA A 176 7.32 -24.93 2.38
CA ALA A 176 7.55 -25.51 1.06
C ALA A 176 7.25 -24.55 -0.12
N VAL A 177 6.73 -23.35 0.16
CA VAL A 177 6.32 -22.35 -0.86
C VAL A 177 7.08 -21.04 -0.68
N VAL A 178 7.48 -20.45 -1.81
CA VAL A 178 8.28 -19.24 -1.87
C VAL A 178 7.65 -18.19 -2.78
N GLY A 179 8.03 -16.93 -2.60
CA GLY A 179 7.61 -15.83 -3.46
C GLY A 179 6.09 -15.59 -3.45
N TRP A 180 5.52 -15.44 -4.63
CA TRP A 180 4.12 -15.02 -4.82
C TRP A 180 3.09 -16.00 -4.27
N SER A 181 3.30 -17.31 -4.44
CA SER A 181 2.35 -18.34 -3.97
C SER A 181 2.17 -18.28 -2.45
N ARG A 182 3.27 -18.02 -1.73
CA ARG A 182 3.23 -17.81 -0.27
C ARG A 182 2.31 -16.65 0.13
N LEU A 183 2.37 -15.55 -0.63
CA LEU A 183 1.52 -14.38 -0.40
C LEU A 183 0.05 -14.70 -0.71
N MET A 184 -0.20 -15.38 -1.82
CA MET A 184 -1.56 -15.80 -2.23
C MET A 184 -2.24 -16.71 -1.22
N ALA A 185 -1.52 -17.62 -0.57
CA ALA A 185 -2.10 -18.48 0.46
C ALA A 185 -2.73 -17.68 1.60
N MET A 186 -2.07 -16.61 2.06
CA MET A 186 -2.60 -15.75 3.13
C MET A 186 -3.69 -14.79 2.65
N VAL A 187 -3.67 -14.38 1.38
CA VAL A 187 -4.80 -13.64 0.78
C VAL A 187 -6.06 -14.51 0.75
N LEU A 188 -5.94 -15.76 0.30
CA LEU A 188 -7.04 -16.73 0.31
C LEU A 188 -7.55 -17.00 1.72
N ALA A 189 -6.65 -17.13 2.70
CA ALA A 189 -7.02 -17.28 4.10
C ALA A 189 -7.85 -16.07 4.59
N ALA A 190 -7.40 -14.85 4.29
CA ALA A 190 -8.13 -13.64 4.66
C ALA A 190 -9.52 -13.56 4.01
N ASP A 191 -9.64 -13.96 2.75
CA ASP A 191 -10.92 -13.95 2.04
C ASP A 191 -11.91 -14.98 2.61
N VAL A 192 -11.45 -16.21 2.91
CA VAL A 192 -12.28 -17.23 3.57
C VAL A 192 -12.71 -16.75 4.96
N LEU A 193 -11.80 -16.14 5.72
CA LEU A 193 -12.12 -15.60 7.03
C LEU A 193 -13.20 -14.52 6.97
N ARG A 194 -13.19 -13.64 5.98
CA ARG A 194 -14.25 -12.62 5.82
C ARG A 194 -15.59 -13.21 5.42
N GLU A 195 -15.58 -14.28 4.63
CA GLU A 195 -16.80 -14.95 4.20
C GLU A 195 -17.47 -15.72 5.35
N VAL A 196 -16.67 -16.39 6.18
CA VAL A 196 -17.16 -17.16 7.32
C VAL A 196 -17.43 -16.28 8.55
N PHE A 197 -16.70 -15.18 8.68
CA PHE A 197 -16.77 -14.21 9.78
C PHE A 197 -17.14 -12.80 9.31
N ASP A 198 -18.43 -12.64 9.01
CA ASP A 198 -19.09 -11.44 8.50
C ASP A 198 -19.87 -10.66 9.56
N GLY A 199 -19.88 -11.12 10.82
CA GLY A 199 -20.67 -10.61 11.93
C GLY A 199 -20.05 -9.43 12.69
N GLY A 200 -18.91 -8.90 12.23
CA GLY A 200 -18.16 -7.83 12.90
C GLY A 200 -17.04 -8.32 13.82
N GLU A 201 -16.62 -9.58 13.65
CA GLU A 201 -15.46 -10.15 14.32
C GLU A 201 -14.17 -9.36 13.99
N SER A 202 -13.20 -9.43 14.88
CA SER A 202 -11.89 -8.83 14.63
C SER A 202 -10.96 -9.85 13.98
N LEU A 203 -10.71 -9.68 12.68
CA LEU A 203 -9.80 -10.52 11.88
C LEU A 203 -8.43 -9.87 11.82
N ALA A 204 -7.37 -10.57 12.21
CA ALA A 204 -6.01 -10.05 12.26
C ALA A 204 -4.95 -11.01 11.73
N LEU A 205 -3.82 -10.47 11.29
CA LEU A 205 -2.62 -11.24 10.97
C LEU A 205 -1.63 -11.15 12.15
N LEU A 206 -1.22 -12.32 12.67
CA LEU A 206 -0.26 -12.41 13.78
C LEU A 206 1.19 -12.63 13.31
N GLY A 207 1.35 -13.18 12.13
CA GLY A 207 2.64 -13.46 11.52
C GLY A 207 2.48 -13.87 10.05
N PRO A 208 3.58 -14.18 9.34
CA PRO A 208 3.56 -14.44 7.90
C PRO A 208 2.70 -15.64 7.45
N SER A 209 2.29 -16.50 8.39
CA SER A 209 1.56 -17.76 8.15
C SER A 209 0.39 -17.97 9.11
N VAL A 210 0.06 -16.99 9.95
CA VAL A 210 -0.92 -17.12 11.02
C VAL A 210 -1.90 -15.97 10.99
N ALA A 211 -3.15 -16.27 10.66
CA ALA A 211 -4.29 -15.37 10.80
C ALA A 211 -5.11 -15.76 12.04
N VAL A 212 -5.83 -14.80 12.61
CA VAL A 212 -6.64 -15.00 13.80
C VAL A 212 -7.97 -14.27 13.70
N VAL A 213 -9.00 -14.88 14.27
CA VAL A 213 -10.32 -14.30 14.48
C VAL A 213 -10.55 -14.16 15.98
N LEU A 214 -10.88 -12.96 16.43
CA LEU A 214 -11.38 -12.71 17.76
C LEU A 214 -12.90 -12.52 17.67
N THR A 215 -13.63 -13.43 18.30
CA THR A 215 -15.10 -13.51 18.23
C THR A 215 -15.69 -13.90 19.58
N GLU A 216 -16.98 -13.62 19.77
CA GLU A 216 -17.72 -14.08 20.92
C GLU A 216 -17.92 -15.61 20.88
N ARG A 217 -18.12 -16.23 22.04
CA ARG A 217 -18.47 -17.66 22.09
C ARG A 217 -19.91 -17.86 21.67
N GLU A 218 -20.08 -18.22 20.40
CA GLU A 218 -21.38 -18.56 19.82
C GLU A 218 -21.57 -20.07 19.66
N PRO A 219 -22.81 -20.58 19.68
CA PRO A 219 -23.09 -22.02 19.55
C PRO A 219 -22.59 -22.65 18.24
N ASP A 220 -22.50 -21.88 17.16
CA ASP A 220 -22.13 -22.37 15.84
C ASP A 220 -20.64 -22.18 15.50
N LEU A 221 -19.83 -21.67 16.44
CA LEU A 221 -18.42 -21.38 16.21
C LEU A 221 -17.61 -22.62 15.80
N ALA A 222 -17.96 -23.79 16.33
CA ALA A 222 -17.31 -25.05 15.93
C ALA A 222 -17.58 -25.40 14.46
N ARG A 223 -18.81 -25.14 13.98
CA ARG A 223 -19.18 -25.32 12.57
C ARG A 223 -18.42 -24.31 11.70
N ARG A 224 -18.41 -23.04 12.07
CA ARG A 224 -17.66 -21.97 11.37
C ARG A 224 -16.17 -22.28 11.28
N ALA A 225 -15.58 -22.85 12.34
CA ALA A 225 -14.19 -23.31 12.33
C ALA A 225 -13.95 -24.44 11.32
N ALA A 226 -14.85 -25.43 11.26
CA ALA A 226 -14.78 -26.52 10.31
C ALA A 226 -14.98 -26.03 8.86
N ASP A 227 -15.95 -25.13 8.64
CA ASP A 227 -16.22 -24.51 7.34
C ASP A 227 -15.00 -23.71 6.86
N THR A 228 -14.35 -22.94 7.75
CA THR A 228 -13.08 -22.24 7.45
C THR A 228 -12.00 -23.22 6.99
N GLN A 229 -11.81 -24.33 7.71
CA GLN A 229 -10.79 -25.32 7.37
C GLN A 229 -11.07 -25.97 6.02
N LEU A 230 -12.33 -26.34 5.76
CA LEU A 230 -12.76 -26.99 4.53
C LEU A 230 -12.61 -26.06 3.32
N VAL A 231 -13.23 -24.88 3.36
CA VAL A 231 -13.25 -23.94 2.24
C VAL A 231 -11.82 -23.45 1.92
N LEU A 232 -11.01 -23.21 2.94
CA LEU A 232 -9.62 -22.82 2.72
C LEU A 232 -8.79 -23.95 2.10
N ALA A 233 -8.95 -25.18 2.56
CA ALA A 233 -8.28 -26.33 1.95
C ALA A 233 -8.69 -26.51 0.48
N GLU A 234 -9.99 -26.37 0.16
CA GLU A 234 -10.50 -26.44 -1.20
C GLU A 234 -9.90 -25.34 -2.09
N ARG A 235 -9.86 -24.08 -1.63
CA ARG A 235 -9.29 -22.97 -2.41
C ARG A 235 -7.79 -23.11 -2.64
N LEU A 236 -7.05 -23.58 -1.64
CA LEU A 236 -5.61 -23.84 -1.80
C LEU A 236 -5.35 -24.99 -2.77
N ALA A 237 -6.21 -26.01 -2.81
CA ALA A 237 -6.07 -27.14 -3.72
C ALA A 237 -6.29 -26.78 -5.21
N VAL A 238 -6.99 -25.68 -5.51
CA VAL A 238 -7.20 -25.22 -6.90
C VAL A 238 -5.91 -24.69 -7.52
N ASP A 239 -5.00 -24.12 -6.71
CA ASP A 239 -3.73 -23.57 -7.22
C ASP A 239 -2.65 -24.67 -7.30
N PRO A 240 -2.09 -24.95 -8.50
CA PRO A 240 -1.04 -25.95 -8.67
C PRO A 240 0.24 -25.70 -7.85
N GLN A 241 0.48 -24.50 -7.34
CA GLN A 241 1.61 -24.21 -6.47
C GLN A 241 1.26 -24.35 -4.98
N LEU A 242 -0.02 -24.38 -4.62
CA LEU A 242 -0.49 -24.44 -3.23
C LEU A 242 -1.11 -25.79 -2.86
N HIS A 243 -1.53 -26.61 -3.84
CA HIS A 243 -2.09 -27.94 -3.57
C HIS A 243 -1.13 -28.91 -2.86
N THR A 244 0.17 -28.62 -2.86
CA THR A 244 1.20 -29.39 -2.16
C THR A 244 1.39 -28.98 -0.69
N LEU A 245 0.70 -27.92 -0.25
CA LEU A 245 0.76 -27.47 1.14
C LEU A 245 0.21 -28.54 2.09
N GLY A 246 0.81 -28.58 3.28
CA GLY A 246 0.30 -29.39 4.38
C GLY A 246 -1.10 -28.94 4.82
N PRO A 247 -1.77 -29.73 5.69
CA PRO A 247 -3.12 -29.42 6.14
C PRO A 247 -3.17 -28.06 6.85
N VAL A 248 -4.18 -27.26 6.52
CA VAL A 248 -4.52 -26.02 7.23
C VAL A 248 -4.89 -26.37 8.68
N SER A 249 -4.25 -25.71 9.65
CA SER A 249 -4.55 -25.88 11.06
C SER A 249 -5.51 -24.79 11.54
N VAL A 250 -6.73 -25.17 11.92
CA VAL A 250 -7.69 -24.28 12.57
C VAL A 250 -7.84 -24.67 14.03
N ARG A 251 -7.54 -23.76 14.97
CA ARG A 251 -7.55 -24.04 16.41
C ARG A 251 -8.26 -22.94 17.19
N LEU A 252 -9.08 -23.35 18.16
CA LEU A 252 -9.74 -22.46 19.11
C LEU A 252 -8.94 -22.36 20.40
N HIS A 253 -8.72 -21.14 20.86
CA HIS A 253 -8.03 -20.80 22.10
C HIS A 253 -8.97 -20.00 23.00
N ARG A 254 -9.05 -20.41 24.26
CA ARG A 254 -9.71 -19.60 25.27
C ARG A 254 -8.85 -18.39 25.58
N LEU A 255 -9.49 -17.24 25.78
CA LEU A 255 -8.79 -16.09 26.30
C LEU A 255 -8.31 -16.36 27.74
N PRO A 256 -7.06 -16.00 28.07
CA PRO A 256 -6.56 -16.06 29.44
C PRO A 256 -7.36 -15.18 30.42
N GLU A 257 -6.99 -15.24 31.69
CA GLU A 257 -7.68 -14.45 32.72
C GLU A 257 -7.33 -12.96 32.67
N THR A 258 -6.17 -12.60 32.09
CA THR A 258 -5.67 -11.21 32.08
C THR A 258 -5.30 -10.77 30.66
N HIS A 259 -5.41 -9.45 30.43
CA HIS A 259 -5.02 -8.81 29.17
C HIS A 259 -3.55 -9.07 28.83
N GLU A 260 -2.66 -8.97 29.80
CA GLU A 260 -1.23 -9.26 29.64
C GLU A 260 -0.98 -10.67 29.13
N LYS A 261 -1.56 -11.69 29.78
CA LYS A 261 -1.44 -13.10 29.34
C LYS A 261 -2.04 -13.32 27.95
N ALA A 262 -3.06 -12.55 27.57
CA ALA A 262 -3.64 -12.63 26.22
C ALA A 262 -2.72 -12.02 25.16
N CYS A 263 -2.01 -10.95 25.50
CA CYS A 263 -0.94 -10.42 24.65
C CYS A 263 0.20 -11.42 24.49
N ASP A 264 0.62 -12.08 25.58
CA ASP A 264 1.63 -13.15 25.53
C ASP A 264 1.18 -14.32 24.65
N LEU A 265 -0.10 -14.69 24.72
CA LEU A 265 -0.69 -15.72 23.86
C LEU A 265 -0.63 -15.32 22.38
N ILE A 266 -1.00 -14.08 22.03
CA ILE A 266 -0.90 -13.58 20.65
C ILE A 266 0.55 -13.67 20.15
N ASP A 267 1.51 -13.24 20.98
CA ASP A 267 2.92 -13.25 20.63
C ASP A 267 3.44 -14.68 20.44
N PHE A 268 3.00 -15.62 21.26
CA PHE A 268 3.31 -17.04 21.10
C PHE A 268 2.73 -17.62 19.81
N LEU A 269 1.47 -17.32 19.51
CA LEU A 269 0.77 -17.82 18.32
C LEU A 269 1.35 -17.25 17.02
N GLY A 270 1.79 -15.98 17.00
CA GLY A 270 2.40 -15.36 15.83
C GLY A 270 3.80 -15.90 15.48
N ARG A 271 4.45 -16.63 16.40
CA ARG A 271 5.76 -17.28 16.20
C ARG A 271 5.67 -18.77 15.86
N SER A 272 4.47 -19.35 15.93
CA SER A 272 4.20 -20.79 15.72
C SER A 272 3.88 -21.08 14.26
#